data_AF-A0A6P0CDU9-F1
#
_entry.id   AF-A0A6P0CDU9-F1
#
_cell.length_a   1.000
_cell.length_b   1.000
_cell.length_c   1.000
_cell.angle_alpha   90.00
_cell.angle_beta   90.00
_cell.angle_gamma   90.00
#
_symmetry.space_group_name_H-M   'P 1'
#
loop_
_entity.id
_entity.type
_entity.pdbx_description
1 polymer ?
#
loop_
_entity_poly.entity_id
_entity_poly.type
_entity_poly.pdbx_seq_one_letter_code
_entity_poly.pdbx_strand_id
1 'polypeptide(L)' 'MTISKELLDELLNGVKNADDLLGDQGLMKELKVRLMERMLGAELTEH' A
#
# COMPACT_ATOMS: atom_id res chain seq x y z
N MET A 1 8.28 -14.93 -0.42
CA MET A 1 8.55 -13.51 -0.71
C MET A 1 9.11 -12.90 0.55
N THR A 2 10.34 -12.41 0.54
CA THR A 2 10.93 -11.72 1.69
C THR A 2 10.81 -10.23 1.41
N ILE A 3 10.04 -9.52 2.25
CA ILE A 3 9.98 -8.06 2.20
C ILE A 3 11.18 -7.52 2.97
N SER A 4 12.00 -6.71 2.32
CA SER A 4 13.18 -6.09 2.95
C SER A 4 12.74 -5.08 4.01
N LYS A 5 13.53 -4.95 5.08
CA LYS A 5 13.28 -3.97 6.14
C LYS A 5 13.18 -2.54 5.59
N GLU A 6 14.06 -2.16 4.67
CA GLU A 6 14.06 -0.84 4.05
C GLU A 6 12.75 -0.52 3.35
N LEU A 7 12.14 -1.50 2.67
CA LEU A 7 10.83 -1.32 2.04
C LEU A 7 9.71 -1.17 3.08
N LEU A 8 9.80 -1.84 4.23
CA LEU A 8 8.85 -1.67 5.32
C LEU A 8 8.96 -0.28 5.96
N ASP A 9 10.17 0.21 6.20
CA ASP A 9 10.42 1.56 6.70
C ASP A 9 9.89 2.62 5.73
N GLU A 10 10.11 2.45 4.42
CA GLU A 10 9.56 3.36 3.39
C GLU A 10 8.03 3.32 3.32
N LEU A 11 7.41 2.13 3.39
CA LEU A 11 5.95 2.00 3.38
C LEU A 11 5.32 2.63 4.63
N LEU A 12 5.96 2.49 5.79
CA LEU A 12 5.48 3.06 7.05
C LEU A 12 5.84 4.54 7.21
N ASN A 13 6.59 5.12 6.28
CA ASN A 13 6.95 6.53 6.32
C ASN A 13 5.69 7.40 6.16
N GLY A 14 5.39 8.20 7.18
CA GLY A 14 4.16 9.01 7.23
C GLY A 14 3.02 8.39 8.01
N VAL A 15 3.09 7.09 8.36
CA VAL A 15 2.11 6.42 9.22
C VAL A 15 2.27 6.87 10.66
N LYS A 16 1.30 7.63 11.17
CA LYS A 16 1.35 8.23 12.52
C LYS A 16 0.65 7.39 13.59
N ASN A 17 -0.31 6.56 13.19
CA ASN A 17 -1.17 5.82 14.11
C ASN A 17 -1.81 4.61 13.41
N ALA A 18 -2.47 3.76 14.20
CA ALA A 18 -3.09 2.53 13.70
C ALA A 18 -4.14 2.78 12.61
N ASP A 19 -4.90 3.88 12.70
CA ASP A 19 -5.89 4.25 11.68
C ASP A 19 -5.26 4.63 10.34
N ASP A 20 -4.08 5.26 10.32
CA ASP A 20 -3.36 5.57 9.08
C ASP A 20 -2.86 4.30 8.36
N LEU A 21 -2.57 3.24 9.13
CA LEU A 21 -2.18 1.93 8.57
C LEU A 21 -3.38 1.05 8.20
N LEU A 22 -4.37 0.94 9.10
CA LEU A 22 -5.41 -0.09 9.10
C LEU A 22 -6.83 0.47 8.97
N GLY A 23 -7.01 1.79 8.98
CA GLY A 23 -8.30 2.45 8.83
C GLY A 23 -8.90 2.22 7.44
N ASP A 24 -10.13 2.69 7.24
CA ASP A 24 -10.84 2.49 5.96
C ASP A 24 -10.15 3.20 4.78
N GLN A 25 -9.33 4.21 5.05
CA GLN A 25 -8.48 4.86 4.05
C GLN A 25 -6.99 4.64 4.32
N GLY A 26 -6.66 3.63 5.12
CA GLY A 26 -5.29 3.36 5.54
C GLY A 26 -4.44 2.71 4.45
N LEU A 27 -3.12 2.80 4.64
CA LEU A 27 -2.09 2.27 3.74
C LEU A 27 -2.36 0.84 3.28
N MET A 28 -2.83 -0.04 4.16
CA MET A 28 -3.01 -1.46 3.82
C MET A 28 -4.12 -1.69 2.77
N LYS A 29 -5.12 -0.81 2.71
CA LYS A 29 -6.19 -0.89 1.71
C LYS A 29 -5.67 -0.42 0.35
N GLU A 30 -4.98 0.73 0.32
CA GLU A 30 -4.36 1.25 -0.89
C GLU A 30 -3.33 0.27 -1.46
N LEU A 31 -2.42 -0.23 -0.63
CA LEU A 31 -1.39 -1.19 -1.03
C LEU A 31 -1.99 -2.44 -1.69
N LYS A 32 -3.10 -2.97 -1.13
CA LYS A 32 -3.79 -4.13 -1.69
C LYS A 32 -4.36 -3.85 -3.08
N VAL A 33 -4.98 -2.69 -3.28
CA VAL A 33 -5.53 -2.28 -4.58
C VAL A 33 -4.40 -2.16 -5.61
N ARG A 34 -3.33 -1.41 -5.28
CA ARG A 34 -2.18 -1.20 -6.18
C ARG A 34 -1.49 -2.51 -6.57
N LEU A 35 -1.38 -3.45 -5.64
CA LEU A 35 -0.84 -4.78 -5.92
C LEU A 35 -1.75 -5.59 -6.85
N MET A 36 -3.07 -5.53 -6.65
CA MET A 36 -4.03 -6.20 -7.52
C MET A 36 -4.02 -5.60 -8.93
N GLU A 37 -4.01 -4.28 -9.05
CA GLU A 37 -3.89 -3.57 -10.33
C GLU A 37 -2.64 -4.01 -11.10
N ARG A 38 -1.47 -3.98 -10.46
CA ARG A 38 -0.22 -4.47 -11.06
C ARG A 38 -0.29 -5.95 -11.44
N MET A 39 -0.87 -6.79 -10.58
CA MET A 39 -1.00 -8.22 -10.86
C MET A 39 -1.90 -8.49 -12.06
N LEU A 40 -2.97 -7.73 -12.21
CA LEU A 40 -3.94 -7.87 -13.30
C LEU A 40 -3.48 -7.18 -14.59
N GLY A 41 -2.37 -6.43 -14.57
CA GLY A 41 -1.94 -5.60 -15.69
C GLY A 41 -2.93 -4.48 -16.01
N ALA A 42 -3.83 -4.17 -15.07
CA ALA A 42 -4.79 -3.10 -15.18
C ALA A 42 -4.10 -1.82 -14.71
N GLU A 43 -3.56 -1.06 -15.66
CA GLU A 43 -3.33 0.36 -15.43
C GLU A 43 -4.72 1.00 -15.36
N LEU A 44 -5.27 1.19 -14.15
CA LEU A 44 -6.34 2.18 -13.96
C LEU A 44 -5.71 3.54 -14.19
N THR A 45 -5.61 3.91 -15.47
CA THR A 45 -5.57 5.31 -15.89
C THR A 45 -6.91 5.92 -15.50
N GLU A 46 -7.02 6.35 -14.25
CA GLU A 46 -8.10 7.24 -13.82
C GLU A 46 -7.92 8.58 -14.58
N HIS A 47 -8.86 8.85 -15.47
CA HIS A 47 -9.13 10.17 -16.06
C HIS A 47 -10.08 10.96 -15.16
#